data_AF-A0A923PNQ2-F1
#
_entry.id   AF-A0A923PNQ2-F1
#
_cell.length_a   1.000
_cell.length_b   1.000
_cell.length_c   1.000
_cell.angle_alpha   90.00
_cell.angle_beta   90.00
_cell.angle_gamma   90.00
#
_symmetry.space_group_name_H-M   'P 1'
#
loop_
_entity.id
_entity.type
_entity.pdbx_description
1 polymer ?
#
loop_
_entity_poly.entity_id
_entity_poly.type
_entity_poly.pdbx_seq_one_letter_code
_entity_poly.pdbx_strand_id
1 'polypeptide(L)'
;MQKVYSIFLDSLKIGTTQLEKADASMGVVFGVIKFNDESFGYDFLKNYCQSKCITLAADYPDDKMISTSTIDALSVKDENGVEIKGLGNQISGMDGNDFEVYVEGIAYPFYETAFPHHVKAYQEMHGK
;
A
#
# COMPACT_ATOMS: atom_id res chain seq x y z
N MET A 1 19.75 -0.76 -5.36
CA MET A 1 19.12 0.30 -4.54
C MET A 1 17.65 -0.05 -4.42
N GLN A 2 17.08 -0.09 -3.22
CA GLN A 2 15.64 -0.35 -3.06
C GLN A 2 14.88 0.90 -3.53
N LYS A 3 13.87 0.71 -4.40
CA LYS A 3 13.03 1.82 -4.90
C LYS A 3 12.15 2.30 -3.74
N VAL A 4 11.94 3.61 -3.66
CA VAL A 4 11.05 4.22 -2.67
C VAL A 4 9.89 4.86 -3.42
N TYR A 5 8.67 4.56 -2.97
CA TYR A 5 7.43 5.06 -3.52
C TYR A 5 6.80 6.04 -2.55
N SER A 6 6.22 7.12 -3.06
CA SER A 6 5.47 8.10 -2.27
C SER A 6 4.01 7.69 -2.18
N ILE A 7 3.43 7.77 -0.98
CA ILE A 7 2.03 7.44 -0.72
C ILE A 7 1.26 8.73 -0.48
N PHE A 8 0.13 8.87 -1.16
CA PHE A 8 -0.75 10.02 -1.06
C PHE A 8 -2.18 9.60 -0.75
N LEU A 9 -2.86 10.37 0.09
CA LEU A 9 -4.32 10.41 0.18
C LEU A 9 -4.78 11.75 -0.38
N ASP A 10 -5.61 11.72 -1.43
CA ASP A 10 -5.89 12.88 -2.28
C ASP A 10 -4.55 13.48 -2.80
N SER A 11 -4.25 14.73 -2.44
CA SER A 11 -2.97 15.40 -2.75
C SER A 11 -2.00 15.42 -1.56
N LEU A 12 -2.38 14.89 -0.39
CA LEU A 12 -1.57 14.91 0.81
C LEU A 12 -0.60 13.73 0.81
N LYS A 13 0.70 14.00 0.81
CA LYS A 13 1.73 12.97 0.96
C LYS A 13 1.81 12.50 2.41
N ILE A 14 1.29 11.31 2.71
CA ILE A 14 1.28 10.77 4.08
C ILE A 14 2.58 10.05 4.42
N GLY A 15 3.30 9.52 3.43
CA GLY A 15 4.48 8.72 3.72
C GLY A 15 5.17 8.16 2.49
N THR A 16 6.01 7.15 2.75
CA THR A 16 6.71 6.38 1.72
C THR A 16 6.67 4.89 2.03
N THR A 17 6.86 4.05 1.02
CA THR A 17 7.03 2.60 1.16
C THR A 17 8.08 2.11 0.18
N GLN A 18 8.61 0.91 0.41
CA GLN A 18 9.51 0.25 -0.54
C GLN A 18 8.80 -0.85 -1.34
N LEU A 19 7.52 -1.15 -1.02
CA LEU A 19 6.76 -2.24 -1.62
C LEU A 19 7.56 -3.54 -1.63
N GLU A 20 8.21 -3.85 -0.51
CA GLU A 20 9.21 -4.91 -0.37
C GLU A 20 8.63 -6.34 -0.35
N LYS A 21 7.30 -6.49 -0.29
CA LYS A 21 6.59 -7.77 -0.32
C LYS A 21 5.66 -7.84 -1.54
N ALA A 22 5.33 -9.06 -1.95
CA ALA A 22 4.47 -9.27 -3.11
C ALA A 22 3.81 -10.65 -3.15
N ASP A 23 2.68 -10.72 -3.86
CA ASP A 23 2.18 -11.92 -4.51
C ASP A 23 2.19 -11.67 -6.01
N ALA A 24 3.27 -12.09 -6.67
CA ALA A 24 3.48 -11.84 -8.09
C ALA A 24 2.41 -12.52 -8.97
N SER A 25 1.87 -13.67 -8.54
CA SER A 25 0.86 -14.40 -9.32
C SER A 25 -0.46 -13.64 -9.41
N MET A 26 -0.77 -12.86 -8.38
CA MET A 26 -1.97 -12.03 -8.29
C MET A 26 -1.73 -10.57 -8.68
N GLY A 27 -0.51 -10.20 -9.05
CA GLY A 27 -0.13 -8.82 -9.35
C GLY A 27 -0.24 -7.91 -8.12
N VAL A 28 0.06 -8.43 -6.92
CA VAL A 28 -0.03 -7.68 -5.65
C VAL A 28 1.36 -7.29 -5.19
N VAL A 29 1.51 -6.04 -4.78
CA VAL A 29 2.68 -5.55 -4.03
C VAL A 29 2.21 -4.84 -2.77
N PHE A 30 2.99 -4.98 -1.71
CA PHE A 30 2.70 -4.33 -0.45
C PHE A 30 3.98 -4.12 0.36
N GLY A 31 3.92 -3.22 1.33
CA GLY A 31 5.06 -2.92 2.17
C GLY A 31 4.74 -1.93 3.26
N VAL A 32 5.65 -1.84 4.22
CA VAL A 32 5.50 -0.96 5.38
C VAL A 32 5.46 0.51 4.94
N ILE A 33 4.57 1.27 5.56
CA ILE A 33 4.45 2.71 5.42
C ILE A 33 5.38 3.37 6.44
N LYS A 34 6.31 4.18 5.94
CA LYS A 34 7.02 5.17 6.73
C LYS A 34 6.28 6.49 6.62
N PHE A 35 5.49 6.80 7.65
CA PHE A 35 4.77 8.07 7.72
C PHE A 35 5.74 9.25 7.82
N ASN A 36 5.36 10.38 7.22
CA ASN A 36 6.16 11.61 7.28
C ASN A 36 5.96 12.39 8.59
N ASP A 37 4.92 12.05 9.35
CA ASP A 37 4.49 12.76 10.56
C ASP A 37 3.84 11.77 11.54
N GLU A 38 4.04 11.98 12.84
CA GLU A 38 3.50 11.13 13.92
C GLU A 38 1.97 11.26 14.09
N SER A 39 1.36 12.30 13.51
CA SER A 39 -0.09 12.44 13.46
C SER A 39 -0.77 11.44 12.51
N PHE A 40 -0.02 10.78 11.63
CA PHE A 40 -0.54 9.71 10.78
C PHE A 40 -0.52 8.37 11.54
N GLY A 41 -1.69 7.77 11.65
CA GLY A 41 -1.92 6.51 12.37
C GLY A 41 -3.40 6.14 12.34
N TYR A 42 -3.82 5.29 13.27
CA TYR A 42 -5.18 4.77 13.38
C TYR A 42 -6.24 5.88 13.39
N ASP A 43 -6.11 6.87 14.28
CA ASP A 43 -7.12 7.93 14.43
C ASP A 43 -7.22 8.78 13.16
N PHE A 44 -6.09 9.09 12.52
CA PHE A 44 -6.07 9.82 11.25
C PHE A 44 -6.74 9.03 10.12
N LEU A 45 -6.38 7.76 9.93
CA LEU A 45 -6.92 6.91 8.87
C LEU A 45 -8.42 6.67 9.07
N LYS A 46 -8.85 6.43 10.31
CA LYS A 46 -10.25 6.25 10.68
C LYS A 46 -11.07 7.51 10.38
N ASN A 47 -10.61 8.68 10.84
CA ASN A 47 -11.29 9.95 10.59
C ASN A 47 -11.34 10.28 9.10
N TYR A 48 -10.25 10.02 8.36
CA TYR A 48 -10.20 10.19 6.92
C TYR A 48 -11.28 9.33 6.24
N CYS A 49 -11.33 8.03 6.55
CA CYS A 49 -12.30 7.11 5.96
C CYS A 49 -13.73 7.51 6.29
N GLN A 50 -14.02 7.84 7.55
CA GLN A 50 -15.35 8.30 7.97
C GLN A 50 -15.79 9.58 7.23
N SER A 51 -14.88 10.56 7.09
CA SER A 51 -15.18 11.83 6.39
C SER A 51 -15.47 11.65 4.90
N LYS A 52 -14.97 10.57 4.29
CA LYS A 52 -15.11 10.23 2.88
C LYS A 52 -16.10 9.09 2.62
N CYS A 53 -16.80 8.61 3.65
CA CYS A 53 -17.70 7.46 3.58
C CYS A 53 -17.04 6.18 3.03
N ILE A 54 -15.77 5.95 3.35
CA ILE A 54 -15.02 4.75 2.99
C ILE A 54 -15.30 3.67 4.04
N THR A 55 -15.64 2.47 3.56
CA THR A 55 -15.87 1.30 4.41
C THR A 55 -14.57 0.81 5.06
N LEU A 56 -14.64 0.41 6.32
CA LEU A 56 -13.53 -0.30 6.98
C LEU A 56 -13.78 -1.80 6.87
N ALA A 57 -12.78 -2.55 6.39
CA ALA A 57 -12.79 -4.00 6.37
C ALA A 57 -12.60 -4.57 7.79
N ALA A 58 -11.87 -3.85 8.65
CA ALA A 58 -11.76 -4.14 10.07
C ALA A 58 -11.51 -2.84 10.86
N ASP A 59 -12.07 -2.76 12.08
CA ASP A 59 -11.89 -1.65 13.01
C ASP A 59 -11.87 -2.20 14.45
N TYR A 60 -10.71 -2.19 15.09
CA TYR A 60 -10.51 -2.60 16.47
C TYR A 60 -9.89 -1.44 17.27
N PRO A 61 -10.72 -0.56 17.87
CA PRO A 61 -10.26 0.66 18.54
C PRO A 61 -9.35 0.41 19.74
N ASP A 62 -9.60 -0.65 20.51
CA ASP A 62 -8.82 -0.97 21.72
C ASP A 62 -7.36 -1.30 21.38
N ASP A 63 -7.15 -1.96 20.24
CA ASP A 63 -5.82 -2.29 19.71
C ASP A 63 -5.27 -1.22 18.75
N LYS A 64 -6.06 -0.18 18.47
CA LYS A 64 -5.81 0.80 17.40
C LYS A 64 -5.45 0.14 16.07
N MET A 65 -6.13 -0.95 15.75
CA MET A 65 -5.94 -1.68 14.50
C MET A 65 -7.07 -1.33 13.52
N ILE A 66 -6.71 -1.06 12.27
CA ILE A 66 -7.66 -0.75 11.22
C ILE A 66 -7.23 -1.41 9.91
N SER A 67 -8.23 -1.74 9.10
CA SER A 67 -8.05 -2.22 7.74
C SER A 67 -9.10 -1.55 6.87
N THR A 68 -8.66 -0.82 5.84
CA THR A 68 -9.59 -0.08 4.97
C THR A 68 -10.12 -0.96 3.85
N SER A 69 -11.26 -0.62 3.25
CA SER A 69 -11.54 -1.06 1.89
C SER A 69 -10.69 -0.27 0.89
N THR A 70 -10.91 -0.48 -0.41
CA THR A 70 -10.34 0.36 -1.45
C THR A 70 -10.65 1.83 -1.25
N ILE A 71 -9.61 2.65 -1.41
CA ILE A 71 -9.64 4.10 -1.28
C ILE A 71 -9.31 4.67 -2.66
N ASP A 72 -10.30 5.20 -3.36
CA ASP A 72 -10.11 5.78 -4.71
C ASP A 72 -9.07 6.92 -4.74
N ALA A 73 -8.96 7.65 -3.62
CA ALA A 73 -8.02 8.75 -3.45
C ALA A 73 -6.61 8.32 -2.97
N LEU A 74 -6.39 7.04 -2.68
CA LEU A 74 -5.08 6.52 -2.31
C LEU A 74 -4.27 6.26 -3.57
N SER A 75 -3.11 6.91 -3.68
CA SER A 75 -2.17 6.68 -4.78
C SER A 75 -0.77 6.40 -4.26
N VAL A 76 -0.10 5.44 -4.91
CA VAL A 76 1.30 5.10 -4.67
C VAL A 76 2.07 5.43 -5.94
N LYS A 77 3.08 6.29 -5.84
CA LYS A 77 3.81 6.84 -7.00
C LYS A 77 5.30 6.59 -6.90
N ASP A 78 5.93 6.29 -8.04
CA ASP A 78 7.38 6.18 -8.14
C ASP A 78 8.07 7.55 -8.05
N GLU A 79 9.41 7.55 -8.15
CA GLU A 79 10.23 8.76 -8.10
C GLU A 79 9.97 9.75 -9.25
N ASN A 80 9.41 9.27 -10.37
CA ASN A 80 9.04 10.09 -11.52
C ASN A 80 7.58 10.58 -11.44
N GLY A 81 6.87 10.25 -10.36
CA GLY A 81 5.46 10.58 -10.16
C GLY A 81 4.49 9.66 -10.90
N VAL A 82 4.97 8.55 -11.48
CA VAL A 82 4.13 7.56 -12.14
C VAL A 82 3.41 6.74 -11.08
N GLU A 83 2.10 6.68 -11.17
CA GLU A 83 1.26 5.91 -10.26
C GLU A 83 1.33 4.41 -10.55
N ILE A 84 1.48 3.62 -9.50
CA ILE A 84 1.38 2.16 -9.53
C ILE A 84 -0.11 1.81 -9.48
N LYS A 85 -0.72 1.62 -10.65
CA LYS A 85 -2.16 1.33 -10.75
C LYS A 85 -2.46 -0.17 -10.59
N GLY A 86 -3.36 -0.47 -9.66
CA GLY A 86 -3.98 -1.78 -9.48
C GLY A 86 -5.49 -1.72 -9.69
N LEU A 87 -6.14 -2.87 -9.56
CA LEU A 87 -7.61 -3.00 -9.46
C LEU A 87 -8.13 -2.54 -8.09
N GLY A 88 -7.29 -2.63 -7.05
CA GLY A 88 -7.60 -2.25 -5.69
C GLY A 88 -6.37 -1.73 -4.95
N ASN A 89 -6.62 -1.09 -3.81
CA ASN A 89 -5.60 -0.67 -2.87
C ASN A 89 -6.16 -0.73 -1.44
N GLN A 90 -5.29 -0.66 -0.44
CA GLN A 90 -5.69 -0.70 0.96
C GLN A 90 -4.57 -0.20 1.87
N ILE A 91 -4.94 0.34 3.03
CA ILE A 91 -4.04 0.52 4.16
C ILE A 91 -4.53 -0.36 5.31
N SER A 92 -3.61 -1.11 5.92
CA SER A 92 -3.92 -1.98 7.05
C SER A 92 -2.79 -1.97 8.06
N GLY A 93 -3.11 -1.97 9.34
CA GLY A 93 -2.10 -1.99 10.40
C GLY A 93 -2.63 -1.54 11.74
N MET A 94 -1.72 -1.23 12.65
CA MET A 94 -2.02 -0.75 14.00
C MET A 94 -0.91 0.16 14.51
N ASP A 95 -1.23 1.17 15.34
CA ASP A 95 -0.24 2.13 15.87
C ASP A 95 0.91 1.47 16.67
N GLY A 96 0.63 0.35 17.34
CA GLY A 96 1.63 -0.39 18.12
C GLY A 96 2.59 -1.24 17.27
N ASN A 97 2.30 -1.42 15.99
CA ASN A 97 3.12 -2.11 15.01
C ASN A 97 3.25 -1.21 13.75
N ASP A 98 3.57 -1.80 12.60
CA ASP A 98 3.64 -1.09 11.33
C ASP A 98 2.28 -1.06 10.62
N PHE A 99 2.05 0.01 9.86
CA PHE A 99 1.04 0.05 8.81
C PHE A 99 1.64 -0.38 7.48
N GLU A 100 0.85 -1.06 6.66
CA GLU A 100 1.22 -1.47 5.32
C GLU A 100 0.25 -0.89 4.30
N VAL A 101 0.77 -0.55 3.13
CA VAL A 101 -0.04 -0.20 1.95
C VAL A 101 0.00 -1.34 0.95
N TYR A 102 -1.15 -1.63 0.36
CA TYR A 102 -1.35 -2.68 -0.64
C TYR A 102 -1.77 -2.04 -1.96
N VAL A 103 -1.23 -2.55 -3.06
CA VAL A 103 -1.74 -2.31 -4.42
C VAL A 103 -1.97 -3.67 -5.06
N GLU A 104 -3.21 -3.93 -5.45
CA GLU A 104 -3.69 -5.26 -5.83
C GLU A 104 -4.06 -5.32 -7.31
N GLY A 105 -3.79 -6.45 -7.97
CA GLY A 105 -4.21 -6.68 -9.35
C GLY A 105 -3.53 -5.76 -10.37
N ILE A 106 -2.27 -5.40 -10.14
CA ILE A 106 -1.46 -4.66 -11.11
C ILE A 106 -1.29 -5.52 -12.37
N ALA A 107 -1.66 -4.95 -13.51
CA ALA A 107 -1.66 -5.68 -14.77
C ALA A 107 -0.23 -6.01 -15.27
N TYR A 108 -0.09 -7.18 -15.88
CA TYR A 108 1.05 -7.49 -16.74
C TYR A 108 0.85 -6.85 -18.12
N PRO A 109 1.91 -6.36 -18.80
CA PRO A 109 3.34 -6.51 -18.46
C PRO A 109 3.91 -5.41 -17.52
N PHE A 110 3.08 -4.47 -17.06
CA PHE A 110 3.56 -3.37 -16.20
C PHE A 110 4.16 -3.90 -14.89
N TYR A 111 3.50 -4.86 -14.23
CA TYR A 111 4.00 -5.48 -13.00
C TYR A 111 5.43 -6.00 -13.15
N GLU A 112 5.71 -6.77 -14.20
CA GLU A 112 7.02 -7.36 -14.47
C GLU A 112 8.09 -6.29 -14.71
N THR A 113 7.72 -5.21 -15.41
CA THR A 113 8.64 -4.11 -15.70
C THR A 113 8.95 -3.28 -14.44
N ALA A 114 7.93 -3.01 -13.62
CA ALA A 114 8.06 -2.18 -12.43
C ALA A 114 8.75 -2.93 -11.27
N PHE A 115 8.45 -4.23 -11.13
CA PHE A 115 8.86 -5.10 -10.02
C PHE A 115 9.56 -6.40 -10.49
N PRO A 116 10.63 -6.32 -11.30
CA PRO A 116 11.30 -7.50 -11.85
C PRO A 116 11.91 -8.40 -10.75
N HIS A 117 12.26 -7.82 -9.61
CA HIS A 117 12.79 -8.56 -8.46
C HIS A 117 11.73 -9.46 -7.80
N HIS A 118 10.47 -9.02 -7.74
CA HIS A 118 9.35 -9.83 -7.23
C HIS A 118 9.01 -10.98 -8.19
N VAL A 119 9.03 -10.72 -9.50
CA VAL A 119 8.84 -11.76 -10.51
C VAL A 119 9.95 -12.81 -10.42
N LYS A 120 11.21 -12.37 -10.33
CA LYS A 120 12.35 -13.26 -10.18
C LYS A 120 12.26 -14.12 -8.92
N ALA A 121 11.97 -13.51 -7.77
CA ALA A 121 11.83 -14.24 -6.50
C ALA A 121 10.71 -15.30 -6.58
N TYR A 122 9.58 -14.99 -7.21
CA TYR A 122 8.51 -15.94 -7.45
C TYR A 122 8.94 -17.10 -8.36
N GLN A 123 9.63 -16.82 -9.46
CA GLN A 123 10.15 -17.86 -10.37
C GLN A 123 11.14 -18.80 -9.67
N GLU A 124 12.05 -18.24 -8.86
CA GLU A 124 13.03 -19.01 -8.08
C GLU A 124 12.36 -19.94 -7.04
N MET A 125 11.29 -19.47 -6.38
CA MET A 125 10.52 -20.30 -5.44
C MET A 125 9.74 -21.44 -6.11
N HIS A 126 9.33 -21.24 -7.36
CA HIS A 126 8.45 -22.19 -8.08
C HIS A 126 9.15 -22.97 -9.21
N GLY A 127 10.49 -22.84 -9.34
CA GLY A 127 11.30 -23.64 -10.26
C GLY A 127 10.94 -23.48 -11.73
N LYS A 128 10.50 -22.27 -12.14
CA LYS A 128 10.21 -21.94 -13.54
C LYS A 128 11.40 -21.28 -14.23
#